data_AF-A0A963W0Q4-F1
#
_entry.id   AF-A0A963W0Q4-F1
#
_cell.length_a   1.000
_cell.length_b   1.000
_cell.length_c   1.000
_cell.angle_alpha   90.00
_cell.angle_beta   90.00
_cell.angle_gamma   90.00
#
_symmetry.space_group_name_H-M   'P 1'
#
loop_
_entity.id
_entity.type
_entity.pdbx_description
1 polymer ?
#
loop_
_entity_poly.entity_id
_entity_poly.type
_entity_poly.pdbx_seq_one_letter_code
_entity_poly.pdbx_strand_id
1 'polypeptide(L)' 'MTESSASPNPYVGPVTFTYADRDRYFGREREARDLLSLVIAERLTLFYAQSGAGKSSLLNTRLIPALRE' A
#
# COMPACT_ATOMS: atom_id res chain seq x y z
N MET A 1 39.98 -12.68 0.87
CA MET A 1 39.67 -11.92 2.09
C MET A 1 38.28 -11.34 1.87
N THR A 2 37.33 -11.99 2.52
CA THR A 2 35.86 -11.93 2.59
C THR A 2 35.13 -10.79 1.84
N GLU A 3 34.29 -11.18 0.87
CA GLU A 3 33.18 -10.36 0.35
C GLU A 3 32.19 -10.10 1.48
N SER A 4 32.11 -8.85 1.94
CA SER A 4 31.06 -8.41 2.85
C SER A 4 29.75 -8.33 2.07
N SER A 5 28.97 -9.41 2.08
CA SER A 5 27.56 -9.39 1.66
C SER A 5 26.79 -8.50 2.62
N ALA A 6 26.78 -7.18 2.36
CA ALA A 6 26.02 -6.22 3.13
C ALA A 6 24.54 -6.59 2.98
N SER A 7 23.97 -7.19 4.02
CA SER A 7 22.54 -7.47 4.07
C SER A 7 21.78 -6.17 3.77
N PRO A 8 20.83 -6.18 2.81
CA PRO A 8 20.09 -4.98 2.46
C PRO A 8 19.40 -4.43 3.72
N ASN A 9 19.47 -3.11 3.90
CA ASN A 9 18.87 -2.43 5.05
C ASN A 9 17.42 -2.92 5.24
N PRO A 10 17.06 -3.51 6.40
CA PRO A 10 15.73 -4.08 6.60
C PRO A 10 14.63 -3.03 6.64
N TYR A 11 14.99 -1.76 6.84
CA TYR A 11 14.06 -0.64 6.89
C TYR A 11 13.94 0.01 5.51
N VAL A 12 12.75 -0.12 4.92
CA VAL A 12 12.41 0.46 3.60
C VAL A 12 12.42 2.00 3.59
N GLY A 13 12.28 2.65 4.75
CA GLY A 13 12.17 4.11 4.84
C GLY A 13 10.78 4.63 4.41
N PRO A 14 10.61 5.95 4.24
CA PRO A 14 9.32 6.59 3.92
C PRO A 14 8.97 6.46 2.42
N VAL A 15 9.16 5.27 1.85
CA VAL A 15 8.80 4.96 0.46
C VAL A 15 7.37 4.47 0.37
N THR A 16 6.71 4.79 -0.75
CA THR A 16 5.38 4.27 -1.03
C THR A 16 5.47 2.80 -1.40
N PHE A 17 4.64 1.96 -0.79
CA PHE A 17 4.59 0.54 -1.11
C PHE A 17 3.91 0.34 -2.46
N THR A 18 4.45 -0.56 -3.26
CA THR A 18 3.92 -0.94 -4.57
C THR A 18 3.16 -2.27 -4.47
N TYR A 19 2.51 -2.68 -5.54
CA TYR A 19 1.87 -4.01 -5.60
C TYR A 19 2.85 -5.16 -5.33
N ALA A 20 4.14 -5.01 -5.67
CA ALA A 20 5.17 -6.00 -5.38
C ALA A 20 5.45 -6.13 -3.88
N ASP A 21 5.16 -5.09 -3.10
CA ASP A 21 5.39 -5.04 -1.65
C ASP A 21 4.14 -5.41 -0.84
N ARG A 22 3.04 -5.84 -1.49
CA ARG A 22 1.75 -6.09 -0.83
C ARG A 22 1.85 -7.09 0.32
N ASP A 23 2.72 -8.08 0.18
CA ASP A 23 2.95 -9.13 1.19
C ASP A 23 3.69 -8.60 2.42
N ARG A 24 4.20 -7.36 2.38
CA ARG A 24 4.82 -6.64 3.49
C ARG A 24 3.94 -5.50 4.00
N TYR A 25 2.76 -5.30 3.41
CA TYR A 25 1.80 -4.24 3.74
C TYR A 25 0.58 -4.82 4.47
N PHE A 26 0.58 -4.69 5.80
CA PHE A 26 -0.37 -5.36 6.70
C PHE A 26 -1.31 -4.40 7.43
N GLY A 27 -2.38 -4.96 8.02
CA GLY A 27 -3.23 -4.27 8.99
C GLY A 27 -4.23 -3.26 8.39
N ARG A 28 -4.32 -3.18 7.06
CA ARG A 28 -5.20 -2.24 6.34
C ARG A 28 -6.27 -2.91 5.48
N GLU A 29 -6.54 -4.19 5.71
CA GLU A 29 -7.49 -4.97 4.91
C GLU A 29 -8.92 -4.47 5.06
N ARG A 30 -9.30 -3.99 6.25
CA ARG A 30 -10.62 -3.41 6.48
C ARG A 30 -10.77 -2.10 5.71
N GLU A 31 -9.83 -1.19 5.87
CA GLU A 31 -9.83 0.10 5.17
C GLU A 31 -9.81 -0.08 3.64
N ALA A 32 -9.05 -1.06 3.14
CA ALA A 32 -9.05 -1.40 1.72
C ALA A 32 -10.42 -1.84 1.22
N ARG A 33 -11.09 -2.76 1.93
CA ARG A 33 -12.43 -3.26 1.56
C ARG A 33 -13.50 -2.18 1.66
N ASP A 34 -13.47 -1.37 2.71
CA ASP A 34 -14.41 -0.27 2.90
C ASP A 34 -14.25 0.77 1.78
N LEU A 35 -12.99 1.13 1.45
CA LEU A 35 -12.69 2.04 0.34
C LEU A 35 -13.10 1.47 -1.02
N LEU A 36 -12.83 0.18 -1.27
CA LEU A 36 -13.24 -0.49 -2.51
C LEU A 36 -14.76 -0.45 -2.70
N SER A 37 -15.50 -0.76 -1.63
CA SER A 37 -16.96 -0.74 -1.65
C SER A 37 -17.50 0.65 -1.99
N LEU A 38 -16.93 1.70 -1.39
CA LEU A 38 -17.28 3.09 -1.69
C LEU A 38 -16.95 3.47 -3.13
N VAL A 39 -15.77 3.11 -3.63
CA VAL A 39 -15.35 3.43 -5.00
C VAL A 39 -16.23 2.74 -6.06
N ILE A 40 -16.72 1.54 -5.77
CA ILE A 40 -17.65 0.82 -6.66
C ILE A 40 -19.06 1.43 -6.60
N ALA A 41 -19.54 1.80 -5.41
CA ALA A 41 -20.89 2.30 -5.21
C ALA A 41 -21.08 3.76 -5.66
N GLU A 42 -20.04 4.59 -5.50
CA GLU A 42 -20.14 6.04 -5.66
C GLU A 42 -19.40 6.53 -6.89
N ARG A 43 -20.00 7.48 -7.61
CA ARG A 43 -19.41 8.09 -8.81
C ARG A 43 -18.15 8.92 -8.49
N LEU A 44 -18.00 9.36 -7.24
CA LEU A 44 -16.87 10.14 -6.75
C LEU A 44 -16.62 9.82 -5.27
N THR A 45 -15.39 9.41 -4.95
CA THR A 45 -14.93 9.16 -3.57
C THR A 45 -13.73 10.04 -3.25
N LEU A 46 -13.76 10.75 -2.12
CA LEU A 46 -12.63 11.53 -1.61
C LEU A 46 -11.91 10.76 -0.49
N PHE A 47 -10.67 10.34 -0.74
CA PHE A 47 -9.83 9.67 0.25
C PHE A 47 -8.72 10.60 0.75
N TYR A 48 -8.74 10.91 2.06
CA TYR A 48 -7.79 11.85 2.68
C TYR A 48 -7.28 11.32 4.02
N ALA A 49 -6.10 11.79 4.41
CA ALA A 49 -5.39 11.47 5.66
C ALA A 49 -4.17 12.40 5.79
N GLN A 50 -3.49 12.38 6.93
CA GLN A 50 -2.20 13.08 7.10
C GLN A 50 -1.12 12.58 6.13
N SER A 51 -0.09 13.40 5.89
CA SER A 51 1.08 12.97 5.13
C SER A 51 1.77 11.79 5.81
N GLY A 52 2.29 10.84 5.04
CA GLY A 52 2.92 9.63 5.59
C GLY A 52 1.98 8.57 6.15
N ALA A 53 0.66 8.80 6.21
CA ALA A 53 -0.31 7.81 6.72
C ALA A 53 -0.49 6.55 5.84
N GLY A 54 0.24 6.45 4.72
CA GLY A 54 0.19 5.29 3.83
C GLY A 54 -0.94 5.31 2.80
N LYS A 55 -1.49 6.48 2.46
CA LYS A 55 -2.57 6.60 1.45
C LYS A 55 -2.19 5.98 0.10
N SER A 56 -1.11 6.47 -0.50
CA SER A 56 -0.64 5.97 -1.80
C SER A 56 -0.28 4.49 -1.73
N SER A 57 0.28 4.03 -0.61
CA SER A 57 0.57 2.61 -0.36
C SER A 57 -0.70 1.77 -0.38
N LEU A 58 -1.77 2.19 0.31
CA LEU A 58 -3.05 1.48 0.31
C LEU A 58 -3.65 1.37 -1.09
N LEU A 59 -3.60 2.47 -1.84
CA LEU A 59 -4.10 2.52 -3.21
C LEU A 59 -3.37 1.54 -4.12
N ASN A 60 -2.03 1.55 -4.09
CA ASN A 60 -1.20 0.74 -4.99
C ASN A 60 -1.14 -0.75 -4.62
N THR A 61 -1.20 -1.07 -3.32
CA THR A 61 -1.05 -2.45 -2.83
C THR A 61 -2.37 -3.21 -2.80
N ARG A 62 -3.50 -2.52 -2.54
CA ARG A 62 -4.80 -3.17 -2.29
C ARG A 62 -5.89 -2.67 -3.23
N LEU A 63 -6.16 -1.37 -3.29
CA LEU A 63 -7.34 -0.85 -4.02
C LEU A 63 -7.23 -1.05 -5.53
N ILE A 64 -6.17 -0.53 -6.17
CA ILE A 64 -6.00 -0.60 -7.62
C ILE A 64 -5.95 -2.05 -8.12
N PRO A 65 -5.22 -2.98 -7.47
CA PRO A 65 -5.27 -4.39 -7.83
C PRO A 65 -6.68 -4.98 -7.74
N ALA A 66 -7.42 -4.73 -6.65
CA ALA A 66 -8.78 -5.26 -6.47
C ALA A 66 -9.80 -4.71 -7.48
N LEU A 67 -9.54 -3.56 -8.10
CA LEU A 67 -10.37 -3.00 -9.18
C LEU A 67 -10.05 -3.59 -10.57
N ARG A 68 -8.96 -4.35 -10.70
CA ARG A 68 -8.52 -4.96 -11.97
C ARG A 68 -8.88 -6.45 -12.09
N GLU A 69 -9.29 -7.07 -10.99
CA GLU A 69 -9.85 -8.41 -10.94
C GLU A 69 -11.32 -8.39 -11.38
#